data_AF-A0A949BQ84-F1
#
_entry.id   AF-A0A949BQ84-F1
#
_cell.length_a   1.000
_cell.length_b   1.000
_cell.length_c   1.000
_cell.angle_alpha   90.00
_cell.angle_beta   90.00
_cell.angle_gamma   90.00
#
_symmetry.space_group_name_H-M   'P 1'
#
loop_
_entity.id
_entity.type
_entity.pdbx_description
1 polymer ?
#
loop_
_entity_poly.entity_id
_entity_poly.type
_entity_poly.pdbx_seq_one_letter_code
_entity_poly.pdbx_strand_id
1 'polypeptide(L)'
;MKCLEWDKLTTEQKEIMVRLSASDLCFLEEGKKICILRNAVAKPGEQSEKLQVKDLAVMEALGVVQTTTVGWELTEEGKSLLRYCSV
;
A
#
# COMPACT_ATOMS: atom_id res chain seq x y z
N MET A 1 -18.33 9.20 -9.44
CA MET A 1 -17.38 8.23 -10.04
C MET A 1 -16.01 8.47 -9.43
N LYS A 2 -15.50 7.57 -8.59
CA LYS A 2 -14.16 7.70 -7.96
C LYS A 2 -13.08 6.83 -8.63
N CYS A 3 -13.43 5.94 -9.57
CA CYS A 3 -12.45 5.07 -10.25
C CYS A 3 -11.46 5.80 -11.18
N LEU A 4 -11.65 7.10 -11.43
CA LEU A 4 -10.65 7.88 -12.18
C LEU A 4 -9.29 7.92 -11.46
N GLU A 5 -9.27 7.87 -10.13
CA GLU A 5 -8.01 7.76 -9.37
C GLU A 5 -7.41 6.35 -9.48
N TRP A 6 -8.24 5.31 -9.63
CA TRP A 6 -7.79 3.95 -9.87
C TRP A 6 -7.09 3.80 -11.23
N ASP A 7 -7.58 4.49 -12.27
CA ASP A 7 -6.97 4.45 -13.60
C ASP A 7 -5.62 5.18 -13.68
N LYS A 8 -5.33 6.09 -12.73
CA LYS A 8 -4.02 6.76 -12.63
C LYS A 8 -2.95 5.87 -12.00
N LEU A 9 -3.34 4.80 -11.31
CA LEU A 9 -2.41 3.88 -10.67
C LEU A 9 -1.82 2.90 -11.68
N THR A 10 -0.51 2.66 -11.57
CA THR A 10 0.14 1.59 -12.31
C THR A 10 -0.29 0.22 -11.80
N THR A 11 -0.05 -0.84 -12.58
CA THR A 11 -0.29 -2.23 -12.14
C THR A 11 0.42 -2.53 -10.83
N GLU A 12 1.68 -2.10 -10.68
CA GLU A 12 2.47 -2.27 -9.46
C GLU A 12 1.83 -1.56 -8.25
N GLN A 13 1.32 -0.34 -8.43
CA GLN A 13 0.65 0.40 -7.37
C GLN A 13 -0.70 -0.22 -6.97
N LYS A 14 -1.45 -0.76 -7.94
CA LYS A 14 -2.67 -1.52 -7.67
C LYS A 14 -2.38 -2.78 -6.87
N GLU A 15 -1.30 -3.50 -7.20
CA GLU A 15 -0.84 -4.64 -6.41
C GLU A 15 -0.43 -4.24 -4.98
N ILE A 16 0.25 -3.10 -4.82
CA ILE A 16 0.57 -2.54 -3.49
C ILE A 16 -0.69 -2.31 -2.67
N MET A 17 -1.76 -1.76 -3.26
CA MET A 17 -3.03 -1.58 -2.54
C MET A 17 -3.62 -2.91 -2.08
N VAL A 18 -3.65 -3.92 -2.95
CA VAL A 18 -4.15 -5.26 -2.59
C VAL A 18 -3.36 -5.81 -1.41
N ARG A 19 -2.03 -5.68 -1.43
CA ARG A 19 -1.16 -6.20 -0.38
C ARG A 19 -1.31 -5.43 0.93
N LEU A 20 -1.39 -4.10 0.90
CA LEU A 20 -1.65 -3.27 2.07
C LEU A 20 -3.01 -3.59 2.71
N SER A 21 -4.02 -3.89 1.90
CA SER A 21 -5.34 -4.29 2.40
C SER A 21 -5.34 -5.63 3.15
N ALA A 22 -4.33 -6.48 2.89
CA ALA A 22 -4.16 -7.78 3.54
C ALA A 22 -3.22 -7.73 4.76
N SER A 23 -2.33 -6.74 4.86
CA SER A 23 -1.32 -6.60 5.93
C SER A 23 -1.62 -5.52 6.97
N ASP A 24 -2.69 -4.72 6.77
CA ASP A 24 -3.06 -3.51 7.53
C ASP A 24 -2.03 -2.37 7.52
N LEU A 25 -0.73 -2.69 7.56
CA LEU A 25 0.34 -1.71 7.75
C LEU A 25 1.64 -2.15 7.08
N CYS A 26 2.36 -1.15 6.56
CA CYS A 26 3.69 -1.32 6.01
C CYS A 26 4.69 -0.52 6.83
N PHE A 27 5.79 -1.16 7.27
CA PHE A 27 6.80 -0.57 8.16
C PHE A 27 7.94 0.07 7.38
N LEU A 28 8.27 1.34 7.67
CA LEU A 28 9.40 2.00 7.02
C LEU A 28 10.73 1.46 7.55
N GLU A 29 11.57 0.90 6.67
CA GLU A 29 13.00 0.67 6.94
C GLU A 29 13.78 1.89 6.44
N GLU A 30 13.98 2.88 7.32
CA GLU A 30 14.60 4.18 6.98
C GLU A 30 15.99 4.03 6.32
N GLY A 31 16.77 3.03 6.74
CA GLY A 31 18.11 2.77 6.17
C GLY A 31 18.10 2.35 4.70
N LYS A 32 16.96 1.92 4.15
CA LYS A 32 16.84 1.39 2.78
C LYS A 32 15.75 2.06 1.95
N LYS A 33 14.97 3.00 2.51
CA LYS A 33 13.80 3.62 1.84
C LYS A 33 12.88 2.57 1.21
N ILE A 34 12.67 1.49 1.93
CA ILE A 34 11.72 0.43 1.58
C ILE A 34 10.69 0.35 2.68
N CYS A 35 9.49 -0.01 2.28
CA CYS A 35 8.43 -0.28 3.21
C CYS A 35 8.22 -1.80 3.26
N ILE A 36 8.23 -2.35 4.46
CA ILE A 36 8.14 -3.79 4.70
C ILE A 36 6.74 -4.14 5.14
N LEU A 37 6.04 -4.91 4.32
CA LEU A 37 4.77 -5.51 4.73
C LEU A 37 5.05 -6.63 5.73
N ARG A 38 4.62 -6.43 6.98
CA ARG A 38 4.52 -7.54 7.93
C ARG A 38 3.10 -8.07 7.82
N ASN A 39 2.94 -9.16 7.09
CA ASN A 39 1.73 -9.95 7.17
C ASN A 39 1.53 -10.35 8.64
N ALA A 40 0.42 -9.93 9.26
CA ALA A 40 0.03 -10.40 10.59
C ALA A 40 -0.13 -11.94 10.64
N VAL A 41 -0.27 -12.57 9.46
CA VAL A 41 -0.42 -14.01 9.25
C VAL A 41 0.88 -14.69 8.79
N ALA A 42 1.99 -13.95 8.59
CA ALA A 42 3.21 -14.54 8.05
C ALA A 42 3.76 -15.62 8.99
N LYS A 43 3.86 -16.85 8.47
CA LYS A 43 4.53 -17.92 9.19
C LYS A 43 6.02 -17.59 9.32
N PRO A 44 6.70 -18.03 10.39
CA PRO A 44 8.14 -17.88 10.51
C PRO A 44 8.82 -18.48 9.25
N GLY A 45 9.43 -17.64 8.42
CA GLY A 45 10.06 -18.03 7.16
C GLY A 45 9.47 -17.41 5.88
N GLU A 46 8.31 -16.76 5.94
CA GLU A 46 7.80 -15.96 4.81
C GLU A 46 8.62 -14.67 4.67
N GLN A 47 9.18 -14.44 3.48
CA GLN A 47 9.95 -13.24 3.19
C GLN A 47 9.03 -12.03 3.31
N SER A 48 9.38 -11.10 4.20
CA SER A 48 8.67 -9.82 4.29
C SER A 48 8.77 -9.10 2.95
N GLU A 49 7.62 -8.73 2.40
CA GLU A 49 7.56 -8.15 1.07
C GLU A 49 7.96 -6.67 1.12
N LYS A 50 8.83 -6.27 0.19
CA LYS A 50 9.41 -4.92 0.15
C LYS A 50 8.70 -4.09 -0.91
N LEU A 51 8.09 -3.00 -0.48
CA LEU A 51 7.50 -1.99 -1.34
C LEU A 51 8.48 -0.83 -1.52
N GLN A 52 8.51 -0.25 -2.72
CA GLN A 52 9.33 0.93 -2.96
C GLN A 52 8.62 2.18 -2.43
N VAL A 53 9.34 3.00 -1.66
CA VAL A 53 8.79 4.24 -1.09
C VAL A 53 8.34 5.22 -2.18
N LYS A 54 8.94 5.19 -3.37
CA LYS A 54 8.55 6.05 -4.49
C LYS A 54 7.08 5.82 -4.91
N ASP A 55 6.63 4.56 -4.88
CA ASP A 55 5.28 4.19 -5.30
C ASP A 55 4.28 4.56 -4.22
N LEU A 56 4.65 4.38 -2.95
CA LEU A 56 3.87 4.84 -1.80
C LEU A 56 3.71 6.36 -1.78
N ALA A 57 4.76 7.12 -2.13
CA ALA A 57 4.68 8.58 -2.22
C ALA A 57 3.72 9.06 -3.32
N VAL A 58 3.69 8.38 -4.48
CA VAL A 58 2.71 8.68 -5.54
C VAL A 58 1.29 8.37 -5.07
N MET A 59 1.10 7.21 -4.42
CA MET A 59 -0.20 6.80 -3.90
C MET A 59 -0.68 7.72 -2.76
N GLU A 60 0.23 8.26 -1.95
CA GLU A 60 -0.05 9.25 -0.91
C GLU A 60 -0.52 10.58 -1.50
N ALA A 61 0.12 11.04 -2.58
CA ALA A 61 -0.31 12.24 -3.31
C ALA A 61 -1.71 12.08 -3.95
N LEU A 62 -2.12 10.85 -4.26
CA LEU A 62 -3.46 10.51 -4.74
C LEU A 62 -4.48 10.30 -3.60
N GLY A 63 -4.05 10.39 -2.33
CA GLY A 63 -4.90 10.19 -1.15
C GLY A 63 -5.31 8.73 -0.93
N VAL A 64 -4.61 7.77 -1.54
CA VAL A 64 -4.91 6.34 -1.48
C VAL A 64 -4.28 5.69 -0.25
N VAL A 65 -3.10 6.17 0.13
CA VAL A 65 -2.38 5.76 1.34
C VAL A 65 -2.00 7.00 2.14
N GLN A 66 -1.70 6.81 3.41
CA GLN A 66 -1.20 7.87 4.29
C GLN A 66 0.01 7.39 5.09
N THR A 67 0.95 8.31 5.34
CA THR A 67 2.04 8.08 6.27
C THR A 67 1.52 8.01 7.71
N THR A 68 2.04 7.06 8.47
CA THR A 68 1.86 6.92 9.92
C THR A 68 3.19 7.10 10.63
N THR A 69 3.19 7.04 11.96
CA THR A 69 4.41 7.11 12.77
C THR A 69 5.38 5.96 12.52
N VAL A 70 4.92 4.87 11.88
CA VAL A 70 5.69 3.64 11.68
C VAL A 70 5.78 3.20 10.21
N GLY A 71 5.10 3.87 9.28
CA GLY A 71 5.23 3.66 7.84
C GLY A 71 4.01 4.13 7.04
N TRP A 72 3.35 3.25 6.28
CA TRP A 72 2.18 3.59 5.45
C TRP A 72 1.02 2.62 5.65
N GLU A 73 -0.20 3.15 5.56
CA GLU A 73 -1.45 2.39 5.56
C GLU A 73 -2.41 2.90 4.48
N LEU A 74 -3.42 2.10 4.13
CA LEU A 74 -4.50 2.52 3.23
C LEU A 74 -5.45 3.49 3.93
N THR A 75 -5.79 4.58 3.24
CA THR A 75 -6.89 5.46 3.65
C THR A 75 -8.24 4.77 3.42
N GLU A 76 -9.30 5.31 4.01
CA GLU A 76 -10.67 4.84 3.73
C GLU A 76 -11.03 5.01 2.24
N GLU A 77 -10.54 6.06 1.61
CA GLU A 77 -10.62 6.27 0.16
C GLU A 77 -9.90 5.17 -0.61
N GLY A 78 -8.68 4.79 -0.20
CA GLY A 78 -7.93 3.70 -0.81
C GLY A 78 -8.65 2.35 -0.69
N LYS A 79 -9.20 2.05 0.49
CA LYS A 79 -10.03 0.85 0.71
C LYS A 79 -11.29 0.86 -0.17
N SER A 80 -11.94 2.00 -0.30
CA SER A 80 -13.11 2.17 -1.17
C SER A 80 -12.74 2.01 -2.66
N LEU A 81 -11.61 2.58 -3.10
CA LEU A 81 -11.12 2.41 -4.46
C LEU A 81 -10.86 0.94 -4.78
N LEU A 82 -10.17 0.24 -3.89
CA LEU A 82 -9.95 -1.20 -4.04
C LEU A 82 -11.27 -1.96 -4.13
N ARG A 83 -12.20 -1.71 -3.20
CA ARG A 83 -13.47 -2.45 -3.13
C ARG A 83 -14.38 -2.26 -4.34
N TYR A 84 -14.40 -1.06 -4.93
CA TYR A 84 -15.38 -0.70 -5.97
C TYR A 84 -14.79 -0.57 -7.38
N CYS A 85 -13.47 -0.52 -7.53
CA CYS A 85 -12.81 -0.29 -8.82
C CYS A 85 -11.86 -1.43 -9.24
N SER A 86 -11.59 -2.43 -8.39
CA SER A 86 -10.68 -3.55 -8.73
C SER A 86 -11.34 -4.69 -9.53
N VAL A 87 -12.42 -4.42 -10.26
CA VAL A 87 -13.22 -5.42 -11.00
C VAL A 87 -12.63 -5.69 -12.38
#